data_AF-A7EAA6-F1
#
_entry.id   AF-A7EAA6-F1
#
_cell.length_a   1.000
_cell.length_b   1.000
_cell.length_c   1.000
_cell.angle_alpha   90.00
_cell.angle_beta   90.00
_cell.angle_gamma   90.00
#
_symmetry.space_group_name_H-M   'P 1'
#
loop_
_entity.id
_entity.type
_entity.pdbx_description
1 polymer ?
#
loop_
_entity_poly.entity_id
_entity_poly.type
_entity_poly.pdbx_seq_one_letter_code
_entity_poly.pdbx_strand_id
1 'polypeptide(L)' 'MAKKAKSRTIPVRLISMALTGYYKTLIRPRTHRPLSMLKYDPVGLVWDSGEENGNEVRGIGNWWKGEGDGIG' A
#
# COMPACT_ATOMS: atom_id res chain seq x y z
N MET A 1 -12.50 17.16 -41.03
CA MET A 1 -11.97 16.90 -39.67
C MET A 1 -10.91 15.80 -39.75
N ALA A 2 -9.69 16.03 -39.24
CA ALA A 2 -8.70 14.96 -39.11
C ALA A 2 -9.08 14.02 -37.96
N LYS A 3 -9.00 12.71 -38.18
CA LYS A 3 -9.33 11.71 -37.16
C LYS A 3 -8.31 11.78 -36.03
N LYS A 4 -8.76 12.02 -34.79
CA LYS A 4 -7.88 12.06 -33.62
C LYS A 4 -7.10 10.74 -33.51
N ALA A 5 -5.78 10.84 -33.49
CA ALA A 5 -4.89 9.68 -33.40
C ALA A 5 -5.10 8.93 -32.07
N LYS A 6 -5.10 7.60 -32.11
CA LYS A 6 -5.24 6.75 -30.92
C LYS A 6 -3.92 6.68 -30.16
N SER A 7 -3.95 6.90 -28.85
CA SER A 7 -2.75 6.84 -28.01
C SER A 7 -2.13 5.43 -28.00
N ARG A 8 -0.79 5.38 -28.08
CA ARG A 8 0.02 4.15 -28.02
C ARG A 8 0.17 3.62 -26.59
N THR A 9 0.00 4.49 -25.60
CA THR A 9 0.10 4.17 -24.17
C THR A 9 -1.26 4.31 -23.48
N ILE A 10 -1.43 3.55 -22.41
CA ILE A 10 -2.63 3.59 -21.57
C ILE A 10 -2.24 3.75 -20.10
N PRO A 11 -2.97 4.57 -19.33
CA PRO A 11 -2.90 4.53 -17.88
C PRO A 11 -3.55 3.23 -17.39
N VAL A 12 -2.94 2.60 -16.40
CA VAL A 12 -3.43 1.38 -15.76
C VAL A 12 -3.30 1.51 -14.25
N ARG A 13 -4.16 0.82 -13.51
CA ARG A 13 -4.05 0.68 -12.05
C ARG A 13 -3.40 -0.66 -11.74
N LEU A 14 -2.25 -0.63 -11.07
CA LEU A 14 -1.65 -1.83 -10.48
C LEU A 14 -2.23 -1.99 -9.07
N ILE A 15 -2.99 -3.06 -8.86
CA ILE A 15 -3.74 -3.32 -7.63
C ILE A 15 -2.85 -4.11 -6.66
N SER A 16 -2.87 -3.74 -5.37
CA SER A 16 -2.14 -4.46 -4.33
C SER A 16 -2.67 -5.88 -4.12
N MET A 17 -1.76 -6.82 -3.86
CA MET A 17 -2.11 -8.20 -3.52
C MET A 17 -2.48 -8.38 -2.05
N ALA A 18 -2.23 -7.37 -1.19
CA ALA A 18 -2.54 -7.41 0.24
C ALA A 18 -4.02 -7.11 0.56
N LEU A 19 -4.88 -7.01 -0.45
CA LEU A 19 -6.32 -6.72 -0.32
C LEU A 19 -6.68 -5.44 0.46
N THR A 20 -5.75 -4.48 0.54
CA THR A 20 -5.94 -3.18 1.20
C THR A 20 -6.77 -2.16 0.40
N GLY A 21 -7.06 -2.48 -0.86
CA GLY A 21 -7.64 -1.53 -1.82
C GLY A 21 -6.66 -0.51 -2.39
N TYR A 22 -5.39 -0.50 -1.96
CA TYR A 22 -4.36 0.38 -2.52
C TYR A 22 -4.06 0.04 -3.99
N TYR A 23 -3.89 1.08 -4.81
CA TYR A 23 -3.43 0.95 -6.19
C TYR A 23 -2.48 2.07 -6.58
N LYS A 24 -1.61 1.78 -7.56
CA LYS A 24 -0.75 2.78 -8.17
C LYS A 24 -1.06 2.95 -9.66
N THR A 25 -1.23 4.19 -10.09
CA THR A 25 -1.41 4.52 -11.51
C THR A 25 -0.07 4.50 -12.22
N LEU A 26 0.02 3.72 -13.30
CA LEU A 26 1.21 3.59 -14.14
C LEU A 26 0.81 3.70 -15.61
N ILE A 27 1.78 3.93 -16.49
CA ILE A 27 1.57 3.98 -17.94
C ILE A 27 2.24 2.77 -18.57
N ARG A 28 1.54 2.08 -19.48
CA ARG A 28 2.12 1.00 -20.29
C ARG A 28 1.76 1.11 -21.77
N PRO A 29 2.58 0.59 -22.69
CA PRO A 29 2.19 0.39 -24.09
C PRO A 29 1.00 -0.58 -24.21
N ARG A 30 0.09 -0.34 -25.16
CA ARG A 30 -1.13 -1.15 -25.35
C ARG A 30 -0.86 -2.60 -25.76
N THR A 31 0.25 -2.85 -26.45
CA THR A 31 0.62 -4.17 -26.97
C THR A 31 1.35 -5.03 -25.95
N HIS A 32 1.79 -4.46 -24.82
CA HIS A 32 2.51 -5.19 -23.79
C HIS A 32 1.55 -6.00 -22.89
N ARG A 33 2.07 -7.07 -22.29
CA ARG A 33 1.34 -7.89 -21.30
C ARG A 33 0.97 -7.04 -20.07
N PRO A 34 -0.04 -7.48 -19.29
CA PRO A 34 -0.35 -6.86 -18.01
C PRO A 34 0.88 -6.76 -17.09
N LEU A 35 0.92 -5.73 -16.25
CA LEU A 35 2.03 -5.50 -15.33
C LEU A 35 1.83 -6.33 -14.06
N SER A 36 2.91 -6.93 -13.57
CA SER A 36 3.05 -7.48 -12.22
C SER A 36 4.35 -6.96 -11.64
N MET A 37 4.32 -6.40 -10.43
CA MET A 37 5.50 -5.79 -9.79
C MET A 37 5.41 -5.94 -8.28
N LEU A 38 6.58 -6.03 -7.64
CA LEU A 38 6.70 -5.89 -6.19
C LEU A 38 6.86 -4.39 -5.85
N LYS A 39 5.88 -3.83 -5.13
CA LYS A 39 5.84 -2.42 -4.71
C LYS A 39 5.35 -2.32 -3.28
N TYR A 40 5.74 -1.24 -2.61
CA TYR A 40 5.27 -0.90 -1.28
C TYR A 40 3.77 -0.55 -1.30
N ASP A 41 3.03 -1.12 -0.34
CA ASP A 41 1.65 -0.78 -0.04
C ASP A 41 1.62 -0.05 1.32
N PRO A 42 1.32 1.26 1.34
CA PRO A 42 1.33 2.03 2.58
C PRO A 42 0.23 1.64 3.57
N VAL A 43 -0.77 0.86 3.16
CA VAL A 43 -1.87 0.43 4.03
C VAL A 43 -1.53 -0.88 4.75
N GLY A 44 -0.68 -1.73 4.16
CA GLY A 44 -0.36 -3.10 4.61
C GLY A 44 0.44 -3.19 5.92
N LEU A 45 0.35 -2.16 6.78
CA LEU A 45 0.95 -2.09 8.11
C LEU A 45 -0.06 -1.60 9.16
N VAL A 46 -1.36 -1.53 8.83
CA VAL A 46 -2.37 -1.63 9.88
C VAL A 46 -2.22 -3.04 10.45
N TRP A 47 -1.65 -3.11 11.65
CA TRP A 47 -1.75 -4.28 12.50
C TRP A 47 -3.24 -4.64 12.55
N ASP A 48 -3.60 -5.79 12.00
CA ASP A 48 -4.86 -6.43 12.31
C ASP A 48 -4.79 -6.72 13.81
N SER A 49 -5.36 -5.84 14.62
CA SER A 49 -5.62 -6.10 16.03
C SER A 49 -6.67 -7.20 16.06
N GLY A 50 -6.23 -8.44 15.83
CA GLY A 50 -7.05 -9.61 16.02
C GLY A 50 -7.60 -9.55 17.44
N GLU A 51 -8.91 -9.40 17.56
CA GLU A 51 -9.61 -9.57 18.82
C GLU A 51 -9.57 -11.06 19.16
N GLU A 52 -8.42 -11.55 19.63
CA GLU A 52 -8.33 -12.86 20.25
C GLU A 52 -8.75 -12.74 21.71
N ASN A 53 -10.03 -13.05 21.95
CA ASN A 53 -10.54 -13.53 23.23
C ASN A 53 -10.18 -12.69 24.47
N GLY A 54 -10.49 -11.39 24.46
CA GLY A 54 -10.60 -10.59 25.69
C GLY A 54 -9.34 -10.55 26.57
N ASN A 55 -8.16 -10.89 26.02
CA ASN A 55 -6.91 -10.77 26.73
C ASN A 55 -6.03 -9.81 25.95
N GLU A 56 -5.77 -8.66 26.56
CA GLU A 56 -5.03 -7.54 25.96
C GLU A 56 -3.65 -8.00 25.51
N VAL A 57 -3.51 -8.35 24.22
CA VAL A 57 -2.20 -8.53 23.61
C VAL A 57 -1.65 -7.12 23.43
N ARG A 58 -0.85 -6.67 24.40
CA ARG A 58 -0.10 -5.41 24.31
C ARG A 58 0.74 -5.47 23.05
N GLY A 59 0.24 -4.82 22.00
CA GLY A 59 0.98 -4.59 20.77
C GLY A 59 2.36 -4.05 21.14
N ILE A 60 3.40 -4.69 20.62
CA ILE A 60 4.78 -4.25 20.68
C ILE A 60 4.92 -2.92 19.95
N GLY A 61 4.55 -1.82 20.60
CA GLY A 61 4.31 -0.58 19.87
C GLY A 61 4.23 0.67 20.73
N ASN A 62 5.03 0.77 21.80
CA ASN A 62 5.38 2.04 22.43
C ASN A 62 6.88 2.04 22.78
N TRP A 63 7.74 1.78 21.78
CA TRP A 63 9.20 1.89 21.89
C TRP A 63 9.73 3.25 21.39
N TRP A 64 8.88 4.29 21.47
CA TRP A 64 9.29 5.67 21.19
C TRP A 64 8.47 6.68 22.02
N LYS A 65 8.46 6.51 23.34
CA LYS A 65 8.23 7.62 24.27
C LYS A 65 9.52 7.87 25.04
N GLY A 66 10.48 8.47 24.34
CA GLY A 66 11.65 9.07 24.97
C GLY A 66 11.27 10.42 25.54
N GLU A 67 10.79 10.46 26.78
CA GLU A 67 10.95 11.61 27.66
C GLU A 67 11.68 11.07 28.89
N GLY A 68 12.97 11.40 28.94
CA GLY A 68 13.83 11.11 30.08
C GLY A 68 13.53 12.12 31.17
N ASP A 69 12.80 11.67 32.19
CA ASP A 69 12.83 12.32 33.49
C ASP A 69 13.73 11.48 34.39
N GLY A 70 14.96 11.97 34.55
CA GLY A 70 15.91 11.45 35.51
C GLY A 70 15.35 11.56 36.92
N ILE A 71 15.27 10.41 37.59
CA ILE A 71 15.17 10.37 39.04
C ILE A 71 16.59 10.41 39.61
N GLY A 72 16.90 11.52 40.27
CA GLY A 72 17.96 11.59 41.27
C GLY A 72 17.54 10.90 42.56
#